data_AF-A0A0F7N6Z0-F1
#
_entry.id   AF-A0A0F7N6Z0-F1
#
_cell.length_a   1.000
_cell.length_b   1.000
_cell.length_c   1.000
_cell.angle_alpha   90.00
_cell.angle_beta   90.00
_cell.angle_gamma   90.00
#
_symmetry.space_group_name_H-M   'P 1'
#
loop_
_entity.id
_entity.type
_entity.pdbx_description
1 polymer ?
#
loop_
_entity_poly.entity_id
_entity_poly.type
_entity_poly.pdbx_seq_one_letter_code
_entity_poly.pdbx_strand_id
1 'polypeptide(L)'
;MVREHKDGGPTLTFAEPLPTSGEGSAASAVGQLVHGIRRLWPLVRPLSAEAVVGCLDRETGYPDIGVQPLRPHWFIHDRAAARPTDGRALDVVGPWPVDPVVEPVPDLSAAAIESWLARAQAQASPAPGTHDVGWTDLWFNATRALVPGPYAPDATAHVALDVAEARWVAHVPLRWREGTAWVAGPTREMRQLGARAPITLHASDYGRVELAVSANWSLWSEDGSPGRTVLIDVARDLVADGWCVTYGTEFFHELA
;
A
#
# COMPACT_ATOMS: atom_id res chain seq x y z
N MET A 1 -0.97 -16.84 18.72
CA MET A 1 -2.04 -16.67 17.71
C MET A 1 -2.05 -15.21 17.33
N VAL A 2 -2.14 -14.90 16.03
CA VAL A 2 -2.15 -13.52 15.53
C VAL A 2 -3.60 -13.12 15.29
N ARG A 3 -3.97 -11.89 15.62
CA ARG A 3 -5.34 -11.37 15.45
C ARG A 3 -5.39 -10.36 14.32
N GLU A 4 -6.45 -10.40 13.53
CA GLU A 4 -6.77 -9.34 12.57
C GLU A 4 -7.72 -8.30 13.18
N HIS A 5 -7.52 -7.03 12.84
CA HIS A 5 -8.43 -5.94 13.17
C HIS A 5 -9.57 -5.85 12.17
N LYS A 6 -10.81 -5.98 12.65
CA LYS A 6 -12.03 -6.01 11.83
C LYS A 6 -12.20 -4.74 10.98
N ASP A 7 -12.00 -3.59 11.58
CA ASP A 7 -12.27 -2.28 10.97
C ASP A 7 -11.01 -1.60 10.42
N GLY A 8 -9.94 -2.38 10.24
CA GLY A 8 -8.61 -1.87 9.91
C GLY A 8 -7.77 -1.64 11.16
N GLY A 9 -6.46 -1.79 11.01
CA GLY A 9 -5.53 -1.60 12.12
C GLY A 9 -5.13 -0.15 12.35
N PRO A 10 -4.32 0.12 13.39
CA PRO A 10 -3.76 1.44 13.65
C PRO A 10 -3.02 1.96 12.41
N THR A 11 -3.20 3.25 12.13
CA THR A 11 -2.79 3.87 10.88
C THR A 11 -1.85 5.06 11.12
N LEU A 12 -0.74 5.07 10.38
CA LEU A 12 0.17 6.20 10.26
C LEU A 12 -0.06 6.88 8.91
N THR A 13 -0.31 8.19 8.91
CA THR A 13 -0.42 8.95 7.67
C THR A 13 0.77 9.88 7.55
N PHE A 14 1.46 9.80 6.42
CA PHE A 14 2.62 10.62 6.09
C PHE A 14 2.24 11.57 4.97
N ALA A 15 2.37 12.87 5.19
CA ALA A 15 2.25 13.88 4.16
C ALA A 15 3.64 14.34 3.73
N GLU A 16 3.87 14.50 2.42
CA GLU A 16 5.14 14.98 1.91
C GLU A 16 5.47 16.40 2.44
N PRO A 17 6.75 16.80 2.45
CA PRO A 17 7.16 18.11 2.93
C PRO A 17 6.48 19.24 2.14
N LEU A 18 6.02 20.29 2.84
CA LEU A 18 5.56 21.50 2.17
C LEU A 18 6.74 22.13 1.40
N PRO A 19 6.53 22.63 0.18
CA PRO A 19 7.58 23.30 -0.58
C PRO A 19 8.12 24.50 0.22
N THR A 20 9.39 24.43 0.63
CA THR A 20 10.07 25.57 1.24
C THR A 20 10.27 26.65 0.17
N SER A 21 9.81 27.85 0.47
CA SER A 21 9.82 28.98 -0.46
C SER A 21 11.25 29.26 -0.93
N GLY A 22 11.58 28.88 -2.17
CA GLY A 22 12.80 29.32 -2.85
C GLY A 22 13.80 28.23 -3.28
N GLU A 23 13.61 26.96 -2.94
CA GLU A 23 14.49 25.88 -3.45
C GLU A 23 13.78 25.04 -4.50
N GLY A 24 14.31 25.10 -5.72
CA GLY A 24 13.88 24.30 -6.86
C GLY A 24 14.25 22.84 -6.69
N SER A 25 13.42 22.10 -5.95
CA SER A 25 13.31 20.65 -6.09
C SER A 25 11.84 20.27 -6.00
N ALA A 26 11.08 20.58 -7.06
CA ALA A 26 9.76 20.01 -7.26
C ALA A 26 9.94 18.54 -7.67
N ALA A 27 10.21 17.67 -6.68
CA ALA A 27 10.07 16.24 -6.91
C ALA A 27 8.62 16.01 -7.38
N SER A 28 8.45 15.25 -8.47
CA SER A 28 7.10 14.95 -8.95
C SER A 28 6.33 14.17 -7.89
N ALA A 29 5.00 14.29 -7.86
CA ALA A 29 4.15 13.53 -6.94
C ALA A 29 4.44 12.01 -7.01
N VAL A 30 4.70 11.49 -8.21
CA VAL A 30 5.13 10.10 -8.42
C VAL A 30 6.49 9.80 -7.75
N GLY A 31 7.45 10.71 -7.86
CA GLY A 31 8.75 10.57 -7.20
C GLY A 31 8.64 10.56 -5.67
N GLN A 32 7.78 11.40 -5.11
CA GLN A 32 7.54 11.48 -3.67
C GLN A 32 6.80 10.26 -3.13
N LEU A 33 5.76 9.82 -3.83
CA LEU A 33 5.08 8.55 -3.59
C LEU A 33 6.07 7.39 -3.53
N VAL A 34 6.94 7.28 -4.54
CA VAL A 34 7.89 6.18 -4.64
C VAL A 34 8.96 6.27 -3.57
N HIS A 35 9.43 7.47 -3.24
CA HIS A 35 10.31 7.67 -2.09
C HIS A 35 9.65 7.15 -0.80
N GLY A 36 8.41 7.54 -0.51
CA GLY A 36 7.67 7.11 0.68
C GLY A 36 7.54 5.57 0.76
N ILE A 37 7.08 4.94 -0.31
CA ILE A 37 6.94 3.47 -0.39
C ILE A 37 8.29 2.76 -0.21
N ARG A 38 9.36 3.30 -0.80
CA ARG A 38 10.70 2.72 -0.71
C ARG A 38 11.26 2.74 0.71
N ARG A 39 10.85 3.68 1.55
CA ARG A 39 11.25 3.69 2.97
C ARG A 39 10.55 2.60 3.76
N LEU A 40 9.35 2.19 3.34
CA LEU A 40 8.58 1.10 3.96
C LEU A 40 9.03 -0.30 3.55
N TRP A 41 9.74 -0.43 2.44
CA TRP A 41 10.21 -1.69 1.88
C TRP A 41 10.99 -2.66 2.78
N PRO A 42 11.83 -2.21 3.73
CA PRO A 42 12.42 -3.11 4.71
C PRO A 42 11.38 -3.88 5.54
N LEU A 43 10.18 -3.31 5.71
CA LEU A 43 9.08 -3.89 6.47
C LEU A 43 7.98 -4.49 5.58
N VAL A 44 7.60 -3.81 4.50
CA VAL A 44 6.44 -4.19 3.66
C VAL A 44 6.75 -4.00 2.18
N ARG A 45 6.50 -5.03 1.39
CA ARG A 45 6.66 -5.03 -0.07
C ARG A 45 5.28 -5.11 -0.74
N PRO A 46 4.92 -4.15 -1.60
CA PRO A 46 3.76 -4.28 -2.48
C PRO A 46 3.81 -5.55 -3.32
N LEU A 47 2.68 -6.23 -3.48
CA LEU A 47 2.50 -7.34 -4.43
C LEU A 47 1.45 -7.03 -5.49
N SER A 48 0.55 -6.10 -5.21
CA SER A 48 -0.32 -5.45 -6.18
C SER A 48 -0.50 -3.97 -5.84
N ALA A 49 -0.86 -3.19 -6.85
CA ALA A 49 -1.29 -1.82 -6.69
C ALA A 49 -2.46 -1.52 -7.64
N GLU A 50 -3.35 -0.66 -7.20
CA GLU A 50 -4.50 -0.16 -7.96
C GLU A 50 -4.46 1.36 -7.96
N ALA A 51 -4.39 1.97 -9.13
CA ALA A 51 -4.46 3.42 -9.30
C ALA A 51 -5.82 3.83 -9.86
N VAL A 52 -6.40 4.87 -9.26
CA VAL A 52 -7.48 5.66 -9.86
C VAL A 52 -6.86 6.89 -10.51
N VAL A 53 -7.03 6.97 -11.82
CA VAL A 53 -6.57 8.07 -12.68
C VAL A 53 -7.74 9.00 -12.92
N GLY A 54 -7.61 10.23 -12.43
CA GLY A 54 -8.57 11.31 -12.61
C GLY A 54 -8.01 12.41 -13.52
N CYS A 55 -8.73 13.53 -13.56
CA CYS A 55 -8.24 14.77 -14.15
C CYS A 55 -8.20 15.85 -13.07
N LEU A 56 -7.06 16.52 -12.95
CA LEU A 56 -6.83 17.64 -12.05
C LEU A 56 -7.19 18.93 -12.77
N ASP A 57 -8.01 19.77 -12.15
CA ASP A 57 -8.28 21.12 -12.63
C ASP A 57 -7.01 21.98 -12.53
N ARG A 58 -6.65 22.68 -13.62
CA ARG A 58 -5.41 23.45 -13.71
C ARG A 58 -5.38 24.69 -12.83
N GLU A 59 -6.53 25.27 -12.54
CA GLU A 59 -6.61 26.49 -11.73
C GLU A 59 -6.43 26.17 -10.25
N THR A 60 -7.08 25.10 -9.80
CA THR A 60 -7.18 24.75 -8.38
C THR A 60 -6.21 23.64 -7.96
N GLY A 61 -5.74 22.82 -8.91
CA GLY A 61 -4.89 21.66 -8.66
C GLY A 61 -5.62 20.46 -8.05
N TYR A 62 -6.95 20.54 -7.88
CA TYR A 62 -7.76 19.48 -7.28
C TYR A 62 -8.38 18.57 -8.35
N PRO A 63 -8.65 17.29 -8.03
CA PRO A 63 -9.33 16.40 -8.96
C PRO A 63 -10.80 16.78 -9.15
N ASP A 64 -11.23 16.83 -10.41
CA ASP A 64 -12.64 16.97 -10.79
C ASP A 64 -13.23 15.58 -11.07
N ILE A 65 -14.08 15.09 -10.17
CA ILE A 65 -14.76 13.80 -10.30
C ILE A 65 -15.71 13.72 -11.52
N GLY A 66 -16.09 14.86 -12.08
CA GLY A 66 -16.89 14.96 -13.30
C GLY A 66 -16.07 14.80 -14.59
N VAL A 67 -14.75 14.90 -14.52
CA VAL A 67 -13.84 14.82 -15.67
C VAL A 67 -12.84 13.69 -15.47
N GLN A 68 -12.97 12.64 -16.28
CA GLN A 68 -12.15 11.43 -16.13
C GLN A 68 -11.65 10.92 -17.48
N PRO A 69 -10.41 10.40 -17.56
CA PRO A 69 -9.90 9.81 -18.78
C PRO A 69 -10.68 8.53 -19.14
N LEU A 70 -10.49 8.04 -20.37
CA LEU A 70 -11.22 6.88 -20.88
C LEU A 70 -11.07 5.63 -20.01
N ARG A 71 -9.89 5.41 -19.41
CA ARG A 71 -9.60 4.26 -18.54
C ARG A 71 -9.08 4.76 -17.19
N PRO A 72 -9.97 5.04 -16.22
CA PRO A 72 -9.56 5.58 -14.94
C PRO A 72 -8.97 4.53 -13.99
N HIS A 73 -9.31 3.25 -14.14
CA HIS A 73 -8.84 2.20 -13.22
C HIS A 73 -7.70 1.37 -13.81
N TRP A 74 -6.54 1.42 -13.16
CA TRP A 74 -5.33 0.69 -13.54
C TRP A 74 -4.90 -0.22 -12.40
N PHE A 75 -4.42 -1.42 -12.75
CA PHE A 75 -3.94 -2.41 -11.82
C PHE A 75 -2.59 -2.92 -12.29
N ILE A 76 -1.67 -3.08 -11.35
CA ILE A 76 -0.39 -3.73 -11.56
C ILE A 76 -0.19 -4.79 -10.48
N HIS A 77 0.40 -5.92 -10.83
CA HIS A 77 0.72 -6.92 -9.83
C HIS A 77 1.96 -7.75 -10.17
N ASP A 78 2.58 -8.29 -9.13
CA ASP A 78 3.62 -9.31 -9.24
C ASP A 78 3.00 -10.57 -9.88
N ARG A 79 3.60 -11.01 -10.99
CA ARG A 79 3.16 -12.17 -11.77
C ARG A 79 3.28 -13.47 -10.98
N ALA A 80 4.28 -13.61 -10.12
CA ALA A 80 4.45 -14.78 -9.28
C ALA A 80 3.42 -14.82 -8.15
N ALA A 81 3.00 -13.66 -7.64
CA ALA A 81 1.98 -13.55 -6.59
C ALA A 81 0.59 -14.05 -7.05
N ALA A 82 0.24 -13.80 -8.32
CA ALA A 82 -1.06 -14.15 -8.90
C ALA A 82 -1.20 -15.61 -9.35
N ARG A 83 -0.14 -16.44 -9.26
CA ARG A 83 -0.15 -17.78 -9.84
C ARG A 83 -1.22 -18.66 -9.20
N PRO A 84 -2.05 -19.35 -10.01
CA PRO A 84 -3.10 -20.24 -9.49
C PRO A 84 -2.46 -21.51 -8.94
N THR A 85 -2.17 -21.51 -7.64
CA THR A 85 -1.90 -22.74 -6.88
C THR A 85 -2.99 -22.86 -5.83
N ASP A 86 -4.14 -23.42 -6.24
CA ASP A 86 -5.36 -23.61 -5.45
C ASP A 86 -5.83 -22.33 -4.72
N GLY A 87 -6.81 -22.40 -3.81
CA GLY A 87 -7.41 -21.24 -3.11
C GLY A 87 -6.43 -20.32 -2.33
N ARG A 88 -5.14 -20.66 -2.33
CA ARG A 88 -4.03 -19.95 -1.70
C ARG A 88 -3.35 -18.92 -2.61
N ALA A 89 -3.77 -18.79 -3.87
CA ALA A 89 -3.30 -17.70 -4.73
C ALA A 89 -3.61 -16.33 -4.08
N LEU A 90 -2.69 -15.37 -4.23
CA LEU A 90 -2.95 -14.01 -3.74
C LEU A 90 -4.04 -13.35 -4.57
N ASP A 91 -4.91 -12.61 -3.89
CA ASP A 91 -5.95 -11.83 -4.53
C ASP A 91 -5.41 -10.46 -4.92
N VAL A 92 -4.79 -10.41 -6.10
CA VAL A 92 -4.04 -9.26 -6.60
C VAL A 92 -4.84 -8.34 -7.51
N VAL A 93 -6.02 -8.77 -7.98
CA VAL A 93 -6.95 -7.97 -8.78
C VAL A 93 -8.29 -8.06 -8.07
N GLY A 94 -8.69 -7.00 -7.38
CA GLY A 94 -9.98 -6.96 -6.68
C GLY A 94 -11.14 -7.14 -7.67
N PRO A 95 -12.30 -7.66 -7.22
CA PRO A 95 -13.48 -7.76 -8.05
C PRO A 95 -14.05 -6.36 -8.29
N TRP A 96 -13.73 -5.76 -9.43
CA TRP A 96 -14.24 -4.45 -9.80
C TRP A 96 -15.28 -4.57 -10.92
N PRO A 97 -16.42 -3.85 -10.85
CA PRO A 97 -17.46 -3.87 -11.88
C PRO A 97 -17.12 -3.05 -13.13
N VAL A 98 -15.85 -2.63 -13.29
CA VAL A 98 -15.36 -1.85 -14.43
C VAL A 98 -14.52 -2.73 -15.37
N ASP A 99 -14.12 -2.20 -16.53
CA ASP A 99 -13.14 -2.83 -17.43
C ASP A 99 -11.74 -2.22 -17.17
N PRO A 100 -10.97 -2.76 -16.20
CA PRO A 100 -9.69 -2.19 -15.80
C PRO A 100 -8.56 -2.52 -16.78
N VAL A 101 -7.54 -1.66 -16.79
CA VAL A 101 -6.24 -2.05 -17.36
C VAL A 101 -5.47 -2.85 -16.31
N VAL A 102 -5.13 -4.11 -16.60
CA VAL A 102 -4.42 -5.00 -15.67
C VAL A 102 -3.07 -5.41 -16.25
N GLU A 103 -1.98 -5.13 -15.53
CA GLU A 103 -0.61 -5.39 -15.97
C GLU A 103 0.16 -6.34 -15.01
N PRO A 104 0.54 -7.55 -15.47
CA PRO A 104 1.39 -8.45 -14.69
C PRO A 104 2.89 -8.18 -14.93
N VAL A 105 3.61 -7.77 -13.90
CA VAL A 105 5.07 -7.53 -13.94
C VAL A 105 5.87 -8.66 -13.27
N PRO A 106 7.15 -8.88 -13.65
CA PRO A 106 7.98 -9.89 -13.00
C PRO A 106 8.20 -9.63 -11.50
N ASP A 107 8.33 -8.36 -11.11
CA ASP A 107 8.49 -7.89 -9.74
C ASP A 107 7.91 -6.48 -9.62
N LEU A 108 7.19 -6.21 -8.53
CA LEU A 108 6.57 -4.91 -8.28
C LEU A 108 7.57 -3.94 -7.61
N SER A 109 8.58 -3.56 -8.38
CA SER A 109 9.62 -2.62 -7.98
C SER A 109 9.17 -1.15 -8.08
N ALA A 110 9.94 -0.24 -7.49
CA ALA A 110 9.74 1.22 -7.58
C ALA A 110 9.73 1.68 -9.05
N ALA A 111 10.70 1.24 -9.84
CA ALA A 111 10.76 1.56 -11.26
C ALA A 111 9.54 1.01 -12.03
N ALA A 112 9.02 -0.16 -11.63
CA ALA A 112 7.79 -0.70 -12.21
C ALA A 112 6.57 0.17 -11.87
N ILE A 113 6.44 0.63 -10.62
CA ILE A 113 5.37 1.54 -10.17
C ILE A 113 5.47 2.89 -10.91
N GLU A 114 6.65 3.52 -10.94
CA GLU A 114 6.89 4.78 -11.66
C GLU A 114 6.52 4.67 -13.13
N SER A 115 7.04 3.64 -13.81
CA SER A 115 6.80 3.42 -15.24
C SER A 115 5.32 3.15 -15.54
N TRP A 116 4.65 2.39 -14.67
CA TRP A 116 3.23 2.08 -14.80
C TRP A 116 2.34 3.31 -14.58
N LEU A 117 2.58 4.11 -13.53
CA LEU A 117 1.85 5.36 -13.32
C LEU A 117 2.05 6.35 -14.47
N ALA A 118 3.29 6.49 -14.97
CA ALA A 118 3.57 7.32 -16.13
C ALA A 118 2.75 6.90 -17.37
N ARG A 119 2.59 5.59 -17.61
CA ARG A 119 1.71 5.09 -18.68
C ARG A 119 0.23 5.35 -18.40
N ALA A 120 -0.21 5.15 -17.16
CA ALA A 120 -1.59 5.38 -16.76
C ALA A 120 -1.99 6.87 -16.92
N GLN A 121 -1.06 7.78 -16.64
CA GLN A 121 -1.25 9.22 -16.77
C GLN A 121 -1.05 9.76 -18.19
N ALA A 122 -0.43 9.00 -19.10
CA ALA A 122 -0.24 9.40 -20.50
C ALA A 122 -1.53 9.39 -21.35
N GLN A 123 -2.69 9.16 -20.73
CA GLN A 123 -3.99 9.25 -21.38
C GLN A 123 -4.33 10.70 -21.74
N ALA A 124 -5.22 10.89 -22.72
CA ALA A 124 -5.74 12.21 -23.03
C ALA A 124 -6.80 12.64 -22.00
N SER A 125 -6.67 13.85 -21.47
CA SER A 125 -7.74 14.51 -20.72
C SER A 125 -8.94 14.76 -21.66
N PRO A 126 -10.19 14.52 -21.22
CA PRO A 126 -11.38 14.93 -21.97
C PRO A 126 -11.51 16.46 -22.10
N ALA A 127 -10.84 17.22 -21.23
CA ALA A 127 -10.86 18.67 -21.18
C ALA A 127 -9.43 19.25 -21.14
N PRO A 128 -8.59 19.04 -22.18
CA PRO A 128 -7.15 19.34 -22.15
C PRO A 128 -6.81 20.84 -22.07
N GLY A 129 -7.81 21.72 -22.21
CA GLY A 129 -7.66 23.17 -22.01
C GLY A 129 -7.65 23.56 -20.53
N THR A 130 -8.39 22.83 -19.69
CA THR A 130 -8.63 23.17 -18.28
C THR A 130 -8.16 22.10 -17.30
N HIS A 131 -7.88 20.88 -17.77
CA HIS A 131 -7.52 19.76 -16.89
C HIS A 131 -6.33 18.95 -17.42
N ASP A 132 -5.50 18.49 -16.49
CA ASP A 132 -4.39 17.56 -16.72
C ASP A 132 -4.68 16.19 -16.09
N VAL A 133 -4.18 15.11 -16.71
CA VAL A 133 -4.39 13.75 -16.18
C VAL A 133 -3.44 13.48 -15.01
N GLY A 134 -4.01 13.02 -13.90
CA GLY A 134 -3.30 12.72 -12.65
C GLY A 134 -3.80 11.43 -12.01
N TRP A 135 -3.03 10.84 -11.11
CA TRP A 135 -3.57 9.82 -10.20
C TRP A 135 -4.12 10.53 -8.96
N THR A 136 -5.20 10.03 -8.37
CA THR A 136 -5.80 10.60 -7.16
C THR A 136 -5.65 9.68 -5.97
N ASP A 137 -5.75 8.37 -6.23
CA ASP A 137 -5.71 7.32 -5.23
C ASP A 137 -4.92 6.14 -5.74
N LEU A 138 -4.10 5.57 -4.86
CA LEU A 138 -3.30 4.38 -5.10
C LEU A 138 -3.42 3.43 -3.91
N TRP A 139 -3.95 2.24 -4.16
CA TRP A 139 -4.18 1.22 -3.13
C TRP A 139 -3.27 0.03 -3.33
N PHE A 140 -2.54 -0.36 -2.29
CA PHE A 140 -1.72 -1.56 -2.28
C PHE A 140 -2.48 -2.69 -1.57
N ASN A 141 -3.35 -3.33 -2.34
CA ASN A 141 -4.37 -4.25 -1.84
C ASN A 141 -3.85 -5.65 -1.49
N ALA A 142 -2.64 -6.00 -1.94
CA ALA A 142 -1.90 -7.18 -1.52
C ALA A 142 -0.45 -6.81 -1.22
N THR A 143 0.04 -7.23 -0.06
CA THR A 143 1.39 -6.93 0.39
C THR A 143 2.06 -8.14 1.00
N ARG A 144 3.38 -8.05 1.13
CA ARG A 144 4.20 -8.96 1.90
C ARG A 144 4.85 -8.20 3.04
N ALA A 145 4.67 -8.65 4.27
CA ALA A 145 5.24 -8.02 5.46
C ALA A 145 6.28 -8.92 6.13
N LEU A 146 7.33 -8.29 6.65
CA LEU A 146 8.41 -8.91 7.39
C LEU A 146 7.88 -9.40 8.73
N VAL A 147 8.00 -10.70 9.00
CA VAL A 147 7.60 -11.29 10.27
C VAL A 147 8.74 -11.12 11.28
N PRO A 148 8.51 -10.48 12.43
CA PRO A 148 9.58 -10.23 13.39
C PRO A 148 10.17 -11.52 13.96
N GLY A 149 11.48 -11.51 14.25
CA GLY A 149 12.27 -12.68 14.64
C GLY A 149 11.66 -13.62 15.70
N PRO A 150 11.06 -13.11 16.81
CA PRO A 150 10.42 -13.96 17.82
C PRO A 150 9.24 -14.80 17.29
N TYR A 151 8.65 -14.41 16.15
CA TYR A 151 7.52 -15.08 15.51
C TYR A 151 7.93 -15.87 14.25
N ALA A 152 9.23 -16.02 13.99
CA ALA A 152 9.78 -16.77 12.87
C ALA A 152 10.55 -18.02 13.35
N PRO A 153 9.89 -18.99 14.03
CA PRO A 153 10.60 -20.05 14.73
C PRO A 153 11.24 -21.10 13.80
N ASP A 154 10.73 -21.35 12.58
CA ASP A 154 11.27 -22.35 11.65
C ASP A 154 10.86 -22.15 10.16
N ALA A 155 11.59 -22.78 9.24
CA ALA A 155 11.42 -22.69 7.77
C ALA A 155 10.04 -23.15 7.24
N THR A 156 9.33 -24.00 8.00
CA THR A 156 8.03 -24.60 7.65
C THR A 156 6.86 -23.99 8.43
N ALA A 157 7.11 -22.94 9.22
CA ALA A 157 6.11 -22.32 10.06
C ALA A 157 5.05 -21.55 9.25
N HIS A 158 3.88 -21.41 9.86
CA HIS A 158 2.77 -20.58 9.36
C HIS A 158 2.31 -19.65 10.47
N VAL A 159 1.71 -18.53 10.10
CA VAL A 159 0.99 -17.65 11.02
C VAL A 159 -0.44 -18.16 11.11
N ALA A 160 -0.87 -18.54 12.33
CA ALA A 160 -2.28 -18.77 12.62
C ALA A 160 -2.95 -17.40 12.87
N LEU A 161 -3.63 -16.89 11.84
CA LEU A 161 -4.35 -15.63 11.83
C LEU A 161 -5.82 -15.87 12.17
N ASP A 162 -6.28 -15.33 13.29
CA ASP A 162 -7.70 -15.26 13.63
C ASP A 162 -8.36 -14.11 12.83
N VAL A 163 -9.16 -14.47 11.83
CA VAL A 163 -9.86 -13.55 10.92
C VAL A 163 -11.09 -13.00 11.60
N ALA A 164 -11.09 -11.68 11.81
CA ALA A 164 -12.05 -10.98 12.65
C ALA A 164 -13.51 -11.13 12.19
N GLU A 165 -13.75 -11.20 10.88
CA GLU A 165 -15.11 -11.26 10.34
C GLU A 165 -15.74 -12.66 10.42
N ALA A 166 -14.93 -13.72 10.38
CA ALA A 166 -15.43 -15.08 10.10
C ALA A 166 -15.31 -16.08 11.27
N ARG A 167 -14.74 -15.69 12.43
CA ARG A 167 -14.36 -16.63 13.52
C ARG A 167 -13.60 -17.84 12.95
N TRP A 168 -12.68 -17.58 12.04
CA TRP A 168 -11.93 -18.56 11.27
C TRP A 168 -10.44 -18.33 11.43
N VAL A 169 -9.66 -19.40 11.49
CA VAL A 169 -8.21 -19.32 11.62
C VAL A 169 -7.56 -19.64 10.27
N ALA A 170 -6.95 -18.63 9.66
CA ALA A 170 -6.12 -18.77 8.47
C ALA A 170 -4.74 -19.30 8.87
N HIS A 171 -4.25 -20.33 8.19
CA HIS A 171 -2.86 -20.77 8.31
C HIS A 171 -2.05 -20.15 7.16
N VAL A 172 -1.53 -18.94 7.38
CA VAL A 172 -0.82 -18.18 6.34
C VAL A 172 0.65 -18.61 6.30
N PRO A 173 1.16 -19.15 5.18
CA PRO A 173 2.50 -19.71 5.14
C PRO A 173 3.59 -18.63 5.24
N LEU A 174 4.63 -18.90 6.03
CA LEU A 174 5.84 -18.08 6.00
C LEU A 174 6.68 -18.42 4.77
N ARG A 175 7.27 -17.39 4.17
CA ARG A 175 8.23 -17.51 3.06
C ARG A 175 9.55 -16.89 3.50
N TRP A 176 10.59 -17.72 3.50
CA TRP A 176 11.93 -17.28 3.84
C TRP A 176 12.63 -16.71 2.61
N ARG A 177 13.18 -15.50 2.76
CA ARG A 177 14.00 -14.83 1.76
C ARG A 177 15.15 -14.13 2.46
N GLU A 178 16.38 -14.36 1.98
CA GLU A 178 17.57 -13.66 2.49
C GLU A 178 17.71 -13.74 4.03
N GLY A 179 17.39 -14.91 4.60
CA GLY A 179 17.47 -15.13 6.05
C GLY A 179 16.34 -14.51 6.88
N THR A 180 15.34 -13.90 6.25
CA THR A 180 14.19 -13.29 6.93
C THR A 180 12.87 -13.98 6.55
N ALA A 181 11.95 -14.07 7.50
CA ALA A 181 10.63 -14.65 7.30
C ALA A 181 9.63 -13.58 6.89
N TRP A 182 8.81 -13.89 5.89
CA TRP A 182 7.80 -12.99 5.36
C TRP A 182 6.44 -13.68 5.28
N VAL A 183 5.38 -12.91 5.45
CA VAL A 183 4.01 -13.36 5.19
C VAL A 183 3.36 -12.49 4.13
N ALA A 184 2.59 -13.09 3.23
CA ALA A 184 1.92 -12.39 2.14
C ALA A 184 0.41 -12.56 2.25
N GLY A 185 -0.34 -11.52 1.91
CA GLY A 185 -1.80 -11.58 1.91
C GLY A 185 -2.46 -10.34 1.30
N PRO A 186 -3.78 -10.41 1.10
CA PRO A 186 -4.63 -11.58 1.35
C PRO A 186 -4.57 -12.59 0.20
N THR A 187 -4.80 -13.87 0.52
CA THR A 187 -5.18 -14.87 -0.50
C THR A 187 -6.62 -14.68 -0.95
N ARG A 188 -7.03 -15.32 -2.05
CA ARG A 188 -8.44 -15.31 -2.50
C ARG A 188 -9.39 -15.83 -1.43
N GLU A 189 -9.03 -16.91 -0.75
CA GLU A 189 -9.79 -17.45 0.38
C GLU A 189 -9.87 -16.44 1.54
N MET A 190 -8.74 -15.83 1.91
CA MET A 190 -8.72 -14.79 2.94
C MET A 190 -9.64 -13.61 2.58
N ARG A 191 -9.57 -13.12 1.33
CA ARG A 191 -10.42 -12.01 0.87
C ARG A 191 -11.90 -12.37 0.91
N GLN A 192 -12.27 -13.59 0.50
CA GLN A 192 -13.67 -14.07 0.56
C GLN A 192 -14.23 -14.07 1.98
N LEU A 193 -13.36 -14.18 2.99
CA LEU A 193 -13.70 -14.15 4.41
C LEU A 193 -13.49 -12.78 5.05
N GLY A 194 -13.27 -11.72 4.25
CA GLY A 194 -13.11 -10.35 4.73
C GLY A 194 -11.71 -9.99 5.22
N ALA A 195 -10.74 -10.90 5.15
CA ALA A 195 -9.39 -10.62 5.63
C ALA A 195 -8.64 -9.64 4.72
N ARG A 196 -7.84 -8.79 5.35
CA ARG A 196 -7.03 -7.71 4.78
C ARG A 196 -5.59 -8.15 4.60
N ALA A 197 -4.83 -7.34 3.85
CA ALA A 197 -3.38 -7.50 3.77
C ALA A 197 -2.75 -7.33 5.17
N PRO A 198 -1.59 -7.94 5.46
CA PRO A 198 -0.92 -7.77 6.77
C PRO A 198 -0.68 -6.30 7.13
N ILE A 199 -0.22 -5.53 6.14
CA ILE A 199 -0.10 -4.07 6.18
C ILE A 199 -0.71 -3.55 4.87
N THR A 200 -1.67 -2.63 4.96
CA THR A 200 -2.23 -1.93 3.78
C THR A 200 -1.51 -0.61 3.61
N LEU A 201 -1.18 -0.28 2.35
CA LEU A 201 -0.71 1.06 1.99
C LEU A 201 -1.78 1.70 1.11
N HIS A 202 -2.10 2.95 1.39
CA HIS A 202 -2.92 3.80 0.54
C HIS A 202 -2.17 5.11 0.34
N ALA A 203 -2.07 5.58 -0.89
CA ALA A 203 -1.55 6.89 -1.17
C ALA A 203 -2.58 7.71 -1.93
N SER A 204 -2.53 9.01 -1.74
CA SER A 204 -3.39 9.96 -2.43
C SER A 204 -2.61 11.17 -2.89
N ASP A 205 -3.11 11.82 -3.94
CA ASP A 205 -2.60 13.10 -4.43
C ASP A 205 -3.79 14.06 -4.66
N TYR A 206 -3.98 14.94 -3.70
CA TYR A 206 -4.98 16.00 -3.73
C TYR A 206 -4.30 17.38 -3.61
N GLY A 207 -3.24 17.58 -4.41
CA GLY A 207 -2.37 18.76 -4.35
C GLY A 207 -1.18 18.59 -3.40
N ARG A 208 -1.10 17.44 -2.74
CA ARG A 208 0.01 16.97 -1.91
C ARG A 208 -0.06 15.46 -1.81
N VAL A 209 1.08 14.80 -1.91
CA VAL A 209 1.16 13.35 -1.70
C VAL A 209 0.98 13.02 -0.23
N GLU A 210 0.00 12.16 0.05
CA GLU A 210 -0.19 11.53 1.36
C GLU A 210 -0.05 10.01 1.22
N LEU A 211 0.53 9.36 2.23
CA LEU A 211 0.74 7.92 2.32
C LEU A 211 0.25 7.43 3.66
N ALA A 212 -0.87 6.71 3.68
CA ALA A 212 -1.40 6.01 4.83
C ALA A 212 -0.89 4.57 4.89
N VAL A 213 -0.47 4.15 6.09
CA VAL A 213 0.06 2.81 6.40
C VAL A 213 -0.77 2.23 7.53
N SER A 214 -1.58 1.21 7.23
CA SER A 214 -2.46 0.55 8.22
C SER A 214 -1.94 -0.84 8.58
N ALA A 215 -1.64 -1.08 9.86
CA ALA A 215 -1.14 -2.35 10.35
C ALA A 215 -2.28 -3.29 10.78
N ASN A 216 -2.84 -4.08 9.87
CA ASN A 216 -4.09 -4.82 10.11
C ASN A 216 -3.96 -6.03 11.04
N TRP A 217 -2.75 -6.55 11.26
CA TRP A 217 -2.53 -7.74 12.10
C TRP A 217 -1.77 -7.40 13.38
N SER A 218 -2.05 -8.14 14.46
CA SER A 218 -1.52 -7.90 15.80
C SER A 218 0.01 -7.89 15.87
N LEU A 219 0.70 -8.59 14.96
CA LEU A 219 2.16 -8.61 14.84
C LEU A 219 2.80 -7.22 14.67
N TRP A 220 2.09 -6.28 14.03
CA TRP A 220 2.60 -4.93 13.75
C TRP A 220 1.78 -3.81 14.40
N SER A 221 0.68 -4.16 15.07
CA SER A 221 -0.26 -3.18 15.63
C SER A 221 -0.29 -3.17 17.16
N GLU A 222 -0.04 -4.29 17.83
CA GLU A 222 -0.07 -4.35 19.29
C GLU A 222 1.10 -3.57 19.91
N ASP A 223 0.81 -2.83 20.99
CA ASP A 223 1.81 -2.12 21.79
C ASP A 223 2.87 -3.10 22.32
N GLY A 224 4.13 -2.69 22.26
CA GLY A 224 5.27 -3.53 22.63
C GLY A 224 5.57 -4.68 21.67
N SER A 225 4.82 -4.86 20.58
CA SER A 225 5.16 -5.87 19.58
C SER A 225 6.44 -5.48 18.82
N PRO A 226 7.33 -6.44 18.52
CA PRO A 226 8.50 -6.20 17.69
C PRO A 226 8.17 -5.62 16.31
N GLY A 227 7.05 -6.00 15.69
CA GLY A 227 6.65 -5.47 14.38
C GLY A 227 6.23 -4.00 14.45
N ARG A 228 5.55 -3.59 15.53
CA ARG A 228 5.22 -2.18 15.76
C ARG A 228 6.48 -1.33 15.96
N THR A 229 7.50 -1.86 16.64
CA THR A 229 8.79 -1.18 16.81
C THR A 229 9.43 -0.87 15.45
N VAL A 230 9.47 -1.86 14.55
CA VAL A 230 10.00 -1.66 13.18
C VAL A 230 9.18 -0.62 12.41
N LEU A 231 7.85 -0.63 12.53
CA LEU A 231 6.99 0.37 11.89
C LEU A 231 7.27 1.80 12.40
N ILE A 232 7.49 1.95 13.70
CA ILE A 232 7.86 3.24 14.32
C ILE A 232 9.25 3.71 13.83
N ASP A 233 10.21 2.80 13.72
CA ASP A 233 11.56 3.15 13.22
C ASP A 233 11.51 3.63 11.77
N VAL A 234 10.73 2.96 10.92
CA VAL A 234 10.50 3.43 9.54
C VAL A 234 9.77 4.79 9.51
N ALA A 235 8.82 5.01 10.42
CA ALA A 235 8.14 6.29 10.53
C ALA A 235 9.11 7.42 10.91
N ARG A 236 10.04 7.16 11.84
CA ARG A 236 11.11 8.11 12.22
C ARG A 236 12.01 8.44 11.04
N ASP A 237 12.38 7.44 10.24
CA ASP A 237 13.20 7.63 9.04
C ASP A 237 12.49 8.52 8.00
N LEU A 238 11.18 8.35 7.80
CA LEU A 238 10.38 9.21 6.93
C LEU A 238 10.28 10.64 7.46
N VAL A 239 10.08 10.81 8.77
CA VAL A 239 10.07 12.13 9.40
C VAL A 239 11.44 12.82 9.28
N ALA A 240 12.53 12.07 9.40
CA ALA A 240 13.88 12.59 9.19
C ALA A 240 14.12 13.08 7.74
N ASP A 241 13.40 12.50 6.77
CA ASP A 241 13.40 12.97 5.37
C ASP A 241 12.44 14.15 5.13
N GLY A 242 11.77 14.66 6.19
CA GLY A 242 10.92 15.83 6.16
C GLY A 242 9.41 15.56 6.04
N TRP A 243 8.98 14.30 6.03
CA TRP A 243 7.56 13.97 6.00
C TRP A 243 6.87 14.38 7.31
N CYS A 244 5.65 14.91 7.20
CA CYS A 244 4.80 15.17 8.34
C CYS A 244 4.01 13.90 8.66
N VAL A 245 4.15 13.37 9.88
CA VAL A 245 3.37 12.22 10.34
C VAL A 245 2.16 12.67 11.15
N THR A 246 1.00 12.10 10.85
CA THR A 246 -0.20 12.16 11.69
C THR A 246 -0.62 10.76 12.09
N TYR A 247 -1.14 10.68 13.31
CA TYR A 247 -1.57 9.43 13.92
C TYR A 247 -3.09 9.36 13.85
N GLY A 248 -3.61 8.35 13.16
CA GLY A 248 -5.05 8.08 13.20
C GLY A 248 -5.48 7.58 14.58
N THR A 249 -6.68 7.93 15.02
CA THR A 249 -7.40 7.19 16.07
C THR A 249 -7.69 5.80 15.50
N GLU A 250 -7.00 4.73 15.88
CA GLU A 250 -6.82 4.25 17.25
C GLU A 250 -5.32 3.97 17.63
N PHE A 251 -4.87 4.51 18.78
CA PHE A 251 -3.72 4.06 19.60
C PHE A 251 -2.24 4.36 19.25
N PHE A 252 -1.88 5.35 18.43
CA PHE A 252 -0.49 5.86 18.45
C PHE A 252 -0.34 7.09 19.36
N HIS A 253 -0.46 6.89 20.68
CA HIS A 253 -0.24 7.95 21.67
C HIS A 253 1.21 8.03 22.20
N GLU A 254 2.10 7.13 21.78
CA GLU A 254 3.45 6.99 22.35
C GLU A 254 4.53 7.85 21.68
N LEU A 255 4.15 8.74 20.75
CA LEU A 255 5.08 9.60 20.01
C LEU A 255 4.75 11.10 20.14
N ALA A 256 3.92 11.48 21.11
CA ALA A 256 3.65 12.87 21.50
C ALA A 256 4.37 13.22 22.81
#